data_AF-A0A0C9NMD8-F1
#
_entry.id   AF-A0A0C9NMD8-F1
#
_cell.length_a   1.000
_cell.length_b   1.000
_cell.length_c   1.000
_cell.angle_alpha   90.00
_cell.angle_beta   90.00
_cell.angle_gamma   90.00
#
_symmetry.space_group_name_H-M   'P 1'
#
loop_
_entity.id
_entity.type
_entity.pdbx_description
1 polymer ?
#
loop_
_entity_poly.entity_id
_entity_poly.type
_entity_poly.pdbx_seq_one_letter_code
_entity_poly.pdbx_strand_id
1 'polypeptide(L)' 'MTRAPISDAERGRRKREIDFARGSVRYEGGILSGEVEELNTRYIDGEIDGDELTAAILASVTVQHG' A
#
# COMPACT_ATOMS: atom_id res chain seq x y z
N MET A 1 21.04 -6.36 3.37
CA MET A 1 21.26 -5.09 4.08
C MET A 1 19.89 -4.53 4.42
N THR A 2 19.59 -4.28 5.68
CA THR A 2 18.29 -3.72 6.11
C THR A 2 18.27 -2.23 5.77
N ARG A 3 17.20 -1.75 5.13
CA ARG A 3 17.02 -0.33 4.81
C ARG A 3 16.99 0.49 6.10
N ALA A 4 17.47 1.74 6.03
CA ALA A 4 17.32 2.66 7.15
C ALA A 4 15.83 2.86 7.47
N PRO A 5 15.42 2.87 8.75
CA PRO A 5 14.04 3.09 9.13
C PRO A 5 13.56 4.47 8.68
N ILE A 6 12.30 4.55 8.24
CA ILE A 6 11.66 5.82 7.88
C ILE A 6 11.25 6.61 9.13
N SER A 7 11.05 7.91 8.97
CA SER A 7 10.58 8.76 10.07
C SER A 7 9.09 8.55 10.35
N ASP A 8 8.64 8.89 11.57
CA ASP A 8 7.21 8.88 11.92
C ASP A 8 6.38 9.80 11.02
N ALA A 9 6.96 10.93 10.58
CA ALA A 9 6.32 11.86 9.65
C ALA A 9 6.10 11.22 8.27
N GLU A 10 7.10 10.49 7.76
CA GLU A 10 6.99 9.74 6.51
C GLU A 10 5.98 8.61 6.64
N ARG A 11 6.05 7.81 7.71
CA ARG A 11 5.07 6.76 8.01
C ARG A 11 3.65 7.31 8.05
N GLY A 12 3.47 8.46 8.70
CA GLY A 12 2.20 9.19 8.75
C GLY A 12 1.72 9.67 7.37
N ARG A 13 2.64 10.14 6.50
CA ARG A 13 2.30 10.52 5.11
C ARG A 13 1.81 9.31 4.32
N ARG A 14 2.58 8.21 4.33
CA ARG A 14 2.25 6.97 3.62
C ARG A 14 0.93 6.38 4.08
N LYS A 15 0.65 6.40 5.39
CA LYS A 15 -0.64 5.97 5.92
C LYS A 15 -1.81 6.75 5.32
N ARG A 16 -1.70 8.08 5.19
CA ARG A 16 -2.75 8.91 4.57
C ARG A 16 -2.92 8.62 3.08
N GLU A 17 -1.83 8.38 2.35
CA GLU A 17 -1.87 7.98 0.93
C GLU A 17 -2.65 6.67 0.75
N ILE A 18 -2.32 5.64 1.54
CA ILE A 18 -3.00 4.34 1.48
C ILE A 18 -4.46 4.43 1.93
N ASP A 19 -4.75 5.17 3.00
CA ASP A 19 -6.12 5.33 3.49
C ASP A 19 -6.99 6.06 2.44
N PHE A 20 -6.44 7.04 1.71
CA PHE A 20 -7.11 7.69 0.58
C PHE A 20 -7.36 6.71 -0.58
N ALA A 21 -6.32 6.00 -1.04
CA ALA A 21 -6.46 5.04 -2.14
C ALA A 21 -7.46 3.93 -1.83
N ARG A 22 -7.45 3.41 -0.60
CA ARG A 22 -8.44 2.43 -0.12
C ARG A 22 -9.86 3.00 -0.14
N GLY A 23 -10.01 4.27 0.23
CA GLY A 23 -11.28 4.99 0.14
C GLY A 23 -11.79 5.09 -1.30
N SER A 24 -10.92 5.45 -2.25
CA SER A 24 -11.26 5.53 -3.68
C SER A 24 -11.72 4.18 -4.24
N VAL A 25 -10.98 3.10 -3.98
CA VAL A 25 -11.34 1.75 -4.46
C VAL A 25 -12.71 1.33 -3.92
N ARG A 26 -12.99 1.57 -2.64
CA ARG A 26 -14.31 1.27 -2.03
C ARG A 26 -15.43 2.12 -2.61
N TYR A 27 -15.16 3.39 -2.90
CA TYR A 27 -16.13 4.28 -3.52
C TYR A 27 -16.57 3.77 -4.90
N GLU A 28 -15.66 3.14 -5.63
CA GLU A 28 -15.92 2.49 -6.93
C GLU A 28 -16.49 1.07 -6.81
N GLY A 29 -16.80 0.60 -5.59
CA GLY A 29 -17.35 -0.74 -5.34
C GLY A 29 -16.32 -1.87 -5.36
N GLY A 30 -15.02 -1.54 -5.42
CA GLY A 30 -13.93 -2.50 -5.31
C GLY A 30 -13.54 -2.81 -3.88
N ILE A 31 -12.89 -3.96 -3.68
CA ILE A 31 -12.22 -4.33 -2.44
C ILE A 31 -10.78 -4.73 -2.79
N LEU A 32 -9.81 -4.12 -2.12
CA LEU A 32 -8.40 -4.51 -2.23
C LEU A 32 -8.24 -5.94 -1.72
N SER A 33 -7.47 -6.75 -2.44
CA SER A 33 -7.13 -8.09 -1.99
C SER A 33 -6.24 -8.05 -0.73
N GLY A 34 -6.22 -9.15 0.03
CA GLY A 34 -5.35 -9.28 1.21
C GLY A 34 -3.87 -9.08 0.87
N GLU A 35 -3.43 -9.58 -0.29
CA GLU A 35 -2.07 -9.40 -0.82
C GLU A 35 -1.72 -7.91 -0.98
N VAL A 36 -2.62 -7.10 -1.55
CA VAL A 36 -2.38 -5.66 -1.70
C VAL A 36 -2.40 -4.93 -0.35
N GLU A 37 -3.24 -5.34 0.59
CA GLU A 37 -3.25 -4.76 1.95
C GLU A 37 -1.94 -5.06 2.72
N GLU A 38 -1.35 -6.24 2.50
CA GLU A 38 -0.02 -6.59 3.03
C GLU A 38 1.07 -5.72 2.41
N LEU A 39 1.07 -5.56 1.08
CA LEU A 39 2.02 -4.68 0.38
C LEU A 39 1.93 -3.22 0.86
N ASN A 40 0.71 -2.71 1.05
CA ASN A 40 0.48 -1.38 1.59
C ASN A 40 1.03 -1.23 3.01
N THR A 41 0.90 -2.26 3.85
CA THR A 41 1.46 -2.27 5.21
C THR A 41 2.98 -2.19 5.18
N ARG A 42 3.63 -3.00 4.33
CA ARG A 42 5.09 -2.98 4.14
C ARG A 42 5.58 -1.62 3.63
N TYR A 43 4.83 -0.98 2.73
CA TYR A 43 5.14 0.38 2.30
C TYR A 43 5.01 1.40 3.44
N ILE A 44 3.92 1.34 4.23
CA ILE A 44 3.73 2.23 5.38
C ILE A 44 4.85 2.08 6.40
N ASP A 45 5.32 0.86 6.65
CA ASP A 45 6.37 0.59 7.64
C ASP A 45 7.80 0.80 7.10
N GLY A 46 7.92 1.15 5.80
CA GLY A 46 9.20 1.46 5.17
C GLY A 46 10.03 0.25 4.76
N GLU A 47 9.44 -0.95 4.77
CA GLU A 47 10.08 -2.18 4.29
C GLU A 47 10.28 -2.17 2.77
N ILE A 48 9.38 -1.48 2.05
CA ILE A 48 9.47 -1.21 0.62
C ILE A 48 9.23 0.28 0.33
N ASP A 49 9.75 0.80 -0.78
CA ASP A 49 9.39 2.13 -1.29
C ASP A 49 8.24 2.10 -2.30
N GLY A 50 7.93 3.27 -2.86
CA GLY A 50 6.80 3.44 -3.78
C GLY A 50 7.01 2.74 -5.12
N ASP A 51 8.25 2.63 -5.60
CA ASP A 51 8.55 1.94 -6.85
C ASP A 51 8.41 0.43 -6.66
N GLU A 52 8.94 -0.09 -5.54
CA GLU A 52 8.78 -1.49 -5.13
C GLU A 52 7.30 -1.85 -4.88
N LEU A 53 6.54 -0.97 -4.22
CA LEU A 53 5.10 -1.13 -4.02
C LEU A 53 4.36 -1.21 -5.37
N THR A 54 4.65 -0.29 -6.28
CA THR A 54 4.00 -0.23 -7.60
C THR A 54 4.29 -1.50 -8.39
N ALA A 55 5.56 -1.92 -8.45
CA ALA A 55 5.96 -3.15 -9.12
C ALA A 55 5.27 -4.39 -8.53
N ALA A 56 5.18 -4.46 -7.20
CA ALA A 56 4.53 -5.58 -6.52
C ALA A 56 3.01 -5.61 -6.77
N ILE A 57 2.33 -4.46 -6.72
CA ILE A 57 0.89 -4.36 -7.02
C ILE A 57 0.58 -4.79 -8.47
N LEU A 58 1.41 -4.36 -9.44
CA LEU A 58 1.27 -4.75 -10.85
C LEU A 58 1.45 -6.25 -11.08
N ALA A 59 2.19 -6.94 -10.20
CA ALA A 59 2.37 -8.38 -10.23
C ALA A 59 1.31 -9.16 -9.42
N SER A 60 0.48 -8.47 -8.62
CA SER A 60 -0.52 -9.05 -7.72
C SER A 60 -1.90 -9.14 -8.37
N VAL A 61 -2.81 -9.93 -7.77
CA VAL A 61 -4.25 -9.84 -8.12
C VAL A 61 -4.86 -8.67 -7.34
N THR A 62 -5.07 -7.54 -8.02
CA THR A 62 -5.22 -6.24 -7.35
C THR A 62 -6.60 -5.99 -6.71
N VAL A 63 -7.70 -6.39 -7.36
CA VAL A 63 -9.07 -6.09 -6.91
C VAL A 63 -9.95 -7.33 -7.04
N GLN A 64 -10.76 -7.59 -6.01
CA GLN A 64 -11.90 -8.51 -6.09
C GLN A 64 -13.19 -7.70 -6.22
N HIS A 65 -14.08 -8.13 -7.12
CA HIS A 65 -15.45 -7.64 -7.15
C HIS A 65 -16.28 -8.42 -6.13
N GLY A 66 -17.04 -7.69 -5.31
CA GLY A 66 -18.02 -8.26 -4.38
C GLY A 66 -19.21 -8.89 -5.09
#